data_AF-A0A672HDB6-F1
#
_entry.id   AF-A0A672HDB6-F1
#
_cell.length_a   1.000
_cell.length_b   1.000
_cell.length_c   1.000
_cell.angle_alpha   90.00
_cell.angle_beta   90.00
_cell.angle_gamma   90.00
#
_symmetry.space_group_name_H-M   'P 1'
#
loop_
_entity.id
_entity.type
_entity.pdbx_description
1 polymer ?
#
loop_
_entity_poly.entity_id
_entity_poly.type
_entity_poly.pdbx_seq_one_letter_code
_entity_poly.pdbx_strand_id
1 'polypeptide(L)'
;MASGYAWLLVLSSVFLCNLMKTLLPSISSFLSKLVQKDAEQESEMRAEIQEMKKEQSSISMMDEFARYARLERKINKTTDKLKTHVKSRTAQQAKMKWVVNIVFYILQAALMISLIWKYYSDPVTVVPSRWIAPVERLVAFPTGVAGGVGITCWLVVCNKVVTLGLNAFS
;
A
#
# COMPACT_ATOMS: atom_id res chain seq x y z
N MET A 1 30.61 23.38 10.87
CA MET A 1 29.20 23.77 11.10
C MET A 1 28.18 23.00 10.25
N ALA A 2 28.57 22.32 9.15
CA ALA A 2 27.64 21.55 8.31
C ALA A 2 27.34 20.11 8.79
N SER A 3 28.14 19.53 9.69
CA SER A 3 27.99 18.13 10.16
C SER A 3 26.80 17.93 11.11
N GLY A 4 26.34 18.98 11.80
CA GLY A 4 25.28 18.89 12.79
C GLY A 4 23.85 18.74 12.24
N TYR A 5 23.63 18.90 10.93
CA TYR A 5 22.29 18.79 10.33
C TYR A 5 22.11 17.52 9.50
N ALA A 6 23.19 16.81 9.15
CA ALA A 6 23.15 15.61 8.32
C ALA A 6 22.32 14.48 8.95
N TRP A 7 22.55 14.20 10.24
CA TRP A 7 21.81 13.18 10.97
C TRP A 7 20.32 13.51 11.13
N LEU A 8 19.97 14.79 11.35
CA LEU A 8 18.58 15.25 11.40
C LEU A 8 17.86 15.11 10.06
N LEU A 9 18.54 15.40 8.95
CA LEU A 9 17.99 15.22 7.60
C LEU A 9 17.76 13.74 7.29
N VAL A 10 18.70 12.86 7.64
CA VAL A 10 18.55 11.41 7.45
C VAL A 10 17.41 10.86 8.34
N LEU A 11 17.34 11.28 9.60
CA LEU A 11 16.25 10.91 10.51
C LEU A 11 14.89 11.37 9.98
N SER A 12 14.79 12.63 9.56
CA SER A 12 13.55 13.21 9.02
C SER A 12 13.11 12.49 7.76
N SER A 13 14.05 12.14 6.89
CA SER A 13 13.77 11.37 5.68
C SER A 13 13.29 9.95 5.98
N VAL A 14 13.94 9.22 6.91
CA VAL A 14 13.53 7.87 7.30
C VAL A 14 12.16 7.90 7.98
N PHE A 15 11.91 8.90 8.81
CA PHE A 15 10.60 9.13 9.42
C PHE A 15 9.53 9.39 8.35
N LEU A 16 9.81 10.26 7.38
CA LEU A 16 8.91 10.55 6.27
C LEU A 16 8.63 9.31 5.41
N CYS A 17 9.63 8.50 5.09
CA CYS A 17 9.44 7.25 4.34
C CYS A 17 8.54 6.25 5.10
N ASN A 18 8.71 6.12 6.42
CA ASN A 18 7.88 5.23 7.22
C ASN A 18 6.46 5.78 7.39
N LEU A 19 6.30 7.08 7.58
CA LEU A 19 5.00 7.72 7.60
C LEU A 19 4.24 7.51 6.28
N MET A 20 4.93 7.66 5.14
CA MET A 20 4.37 7.37 3.82
C MET A 20 3.93 5.91 3.66
N LYS A 21 4.67 4.94 4.24
CA LYS A 21 4.23 3.54 4.28
C LYS A 21 2.97 3.35 5.11
N THR A 22 2.87 3.99 6.28
CA THR A 22 1.69 3.89 7.14
C THR A 22 0.46 4.52 6.48
N LEU A 23 0.65 5.57 5.68
CA LEU A 23 -0.42 6.22 4.92
C LEU A 23 -0.80 5.46 3.63
N LEU A 24 0.02 4.52 3.18
CA LEU A 24 -0.21 3.72 1.97
C LEU A 24 -1.58 2.99 1.95
N PRO A 25 -1.99 2.24 3.00
CA PRO A 25 -3.30 1.61 3.04
C PRO A 25 -4.43 2.65 3.04
N SER A 26 -4.25 3.80 3.70
CA SER A 26 -5.24 4.89 3.71
C SER A 26 -5.42 5.49 2.31
N ILE A 27 -4.33 5.81 1.61
CA ILE A 27 -4.35 6.32 0.23
C ILE A 27 -4.99 5.29 -0.72
N SER A 28 -4.61 4.02 -0.57
CA SER A 28 -5.18 2.92 -1.36
C SER A 28 -6.69 2.77 -1.11
N SER A 29 -7.13 2.87 0.15
CA SER A 29 -8.55 2.80 0.51
C SER A 29 -9.32 4.00 -0.02
N PHE A 30 -8.73 5.20 -0.01
CA PHE A 30 -9.34 6.41 -0.56
C PHE A 30 -9.51 6.31 -2.07
N LEU A 31 -8.48 5.88 -2.79
CA LEU A 31 -8.56 5.59 -4.22
C LEU A 31 -9.59 4.49 -4.53
N SER A 32 -9.64 3.45 -3.69
CA SER A 32 -10.63 2.39 -3.82
C SER A 32 -12.05 2.91 -3.57
N LYS A 33 -12.24 3.85 -2.63
CA LYS A 33 -13.54 4.50 -2.36
C LYS A 33 -14.00 5.38 -3.52
N LEU A 34 -13.09 6.10 -4.17
CA LEU A 34 -13.40 6.88 -5.38
C LEU A 34 -13.84 5.96 -6.54
N VAL A 35 -13.20 4.80 -6.70
CA VAL A 35 -13.62 3.75 -7.64
C VAL A 35 -14.88 3.02 -7.16
N GLN A 36 -15.17 3.03 -5.85
CA GLN A 36 -16.38 2.44 -5.28
C GLN A 36 -17.65 3.21 -5.57
N LYS A 37 -17.61 4.38 -6.24
CA LYS A 37 -18.83 5.04 -6.70
C LYS A 37 -19.68 4.14 -7.61
N ASP A 38 -19.08 3.17 -8.31
CA ASP A 38 -19.84 2.14 -9.07
C ASP A 38 -20.43 1.01 -8.19
N ALA A 39 -20.20 1.02 -6.86
CA ALA A 39 -20.77 0.03 -5.94
C ALA A 39 -22.25 0.28 -5.67
N GLU A 40 -22.70 1.53 -5.79
CA GLU A 40 -24.12 1.90 -5.80
C GLU A 40 -24.82 1.26 -7.02
N GLN A 41 -24.16 1.27 -8.18
CA GLN A 41 -24.67 0.62 -9.38
C GLN A 41 -24.72 -0.92 -9.24
N GLU A 42 -23.77 -1.52 -8.51
CA GLU A 42 -23.83 -2.95 -8.15
C GLU A 42 -24.96 -3.28 -7.18
N SER A 43 -25.26 -2.42 -6.20
CA SER A 43 -26.34 -2.66 -5.24
C SER A 43 -27.71 -2.56 -5.92
N GLU A 44 -27.89 -1.60 -6.83
CA GLU A 44 -29.09 -1.47 -7.67
C GLU A 44 -29.30 -2.71 -8.55
N MET A 45 -28.27 -3.17 -9.26
CA MET A 45 -28.37 -4.40 -10.08
C MET A 45 -28.67 -5.65 -9.24
N ARG A 46 -28.16 -5.73 -7.99
CA ARG A 46 -28.51 -6.81 -7.06
C ARG A 46 -29.96 -6.76 -6.62
N ALA A 47 -30.49 -5.57 -6.36
CA ALA A 47 -31.89 -5.37 -6.01
C ALA A 47 -32.82 -5.75 -7.19
N GLU A 48 -32.49 -5.35 -8.42
CA GLU A 48 -33.24 -5.71 -9.63
C GLU A 48 -33.27 -7.25 -9.83
N ILE A 49 -32.15 -7.94 -9.58
CA ILE A 49 -32.10 -9.42 -9.64
C ILE A 49 -33.01 -10.05 -8.57
N GLN A 50 -33.03 -9.50 -7.35
CA GLN A 50 -33.91 -10.00 -6.29
C GLN A 50 -35.39 -9.78 -6.61
N GLU A 51 -35.73 -8.64 -7.18
CA GLU A 51 -37.08 -8.34 -7.64
C GLU A 51 -37.53 -9.30 -8.76
N MET A 52 -36.72 -9.48 -9.80
CA MET A 52 -37.03 -10.43 -10.88
C MET A 52 -37.14 -11.87 -10.38
N LYS A 53 -36.35 -12.28 -9.38
CA LYS A 53 -36.49 -13.61 -8.74
C LYS A 53 -37.80 -13.73 -7.96
N LYS A 54 -38.24 -12.66 -7.30
CA LYS A 54 -39.53 -12.62 -6.60
C LYS A 54 -40.68 -12.73 -7.60
N GLU A 55 -40.62 -12.01 -8.71
CA GLU A 55 -41.58 -12.15 -9.81
C GLU A 55 -41.59 -13.59 -10.36
N GLN A 56 -40.43 -14.20 -10.57
CA GLN A 56 -40.32 -15.59 -11.03
C GLN A 56 -41.01 -16.58 -10.07
N SER A 57 -40.89 -16.37 -8.76
CA SER A 57 -41.54 -17.22 -7.75
C SER A 57 -43.07 -17.08 -7.72
N SER A 58 -43.61 -16.00 -8.25
CA SER A 58 -45.06 -15.75 -8.35
C SER A 58 -45.70 -16.30 -9.62
N ILE A 59 -44.89 -16.73 -10.60
CA ILE A 59 -45.35 -17.27 -11.89
C ILE A 59 -45.48 -18.80 -11.77
N SER A 60 -46.67 -19.33 -12.09
CA SER A 60 -46.89 -20.79 -12.19
C SER A 60 -46.05 -21.36 -13.34
N MET A 61 -45.07 -22.20 -13.01
CA MET A 61 -44.18 -22.85 -13.98
C MET A 61 -44.94 -23.76 -14.97
N MET A 62 -46.11 -24.27 -14.57
CA MET A 62 -46.96 -25.16 -15.37
C MET A 62 -47.84 -24.40 -16.37
N ASP A 63 -48.41 -23.24 -15.98
CA ASP A 63 -49.37 -22.50 -16.83
C ASP A 63 -48.68 -21.44 -17.71
N GLU A 64 -47.57 -20.85 -17.24
CA GLU A 64 -46.87 -19.75 -17.92
C GLU A 64 -45.39 -20.08 -18.22
N PHE A 65 -45.08 -21.31 -18.63
CA PHE A 65 -43.70 -21.77 -18.90
C PHE A 65 -42.90 -20.82 -19.81
N ALA A 66 -43.53 -20.27 -20.85
CA ALA A 66 -42.88 -19.33 -21.77
C ALA A 66 -42.47 -18.02 -21.07
N ARG A 67 -43.28 -17.53 -20.11
CA ARG A 67 -42.97 -16.33 -19.33
C ARG A 67 -41.90 -16.62 -18.29
N TYR A 68 -42.00 -17.77 -17.61
CA TYR A 68 -40.98 -18.26 -16.68
C TYR A 68 -39.60 -18.37 -17.35
N ALA A 69 -39.52 -19.05 -18.50
CA ALA A 69 -38.27 -19.23 -19.24
C ALA A 69 -37.67 -17.91 -19.76
N ARG A 70 -38.51 -16.95 -20.17
CA ARG A 70 -38.06 -15.61 -20.56
C ARG A 70 -37.47 -14.84 -19.37
N LEU A 71 -38.14 -14.89 -18.23
CA LEU A 71 -37.71 -14.23 -17.01
C LEU A 71 -36.42 -14.86 -16.45
N GLU A 72 -36.30 -16.19 -16.49
CA GLU A 72 -35.08 -16.91 -16.09
C GLU A 72 -33.87 -16.53 -16.94
N ARG A 73 -34.03 -16.43 -18.27
CA ARG A 73 -32.97 -15.93 -19.16
C ARG A 73 -32.60 -14.48 -18.85
N LYS A 74 -33.58 -13.64 -18.52
CA LYS A 74 -33.34 -12.24 -18.11
C LYS A 74 -32.53 -12.21 -16.80
N ILE A 75 -32.93 -12.96 -15.78
CA ILE A 75 -32.21 -13.08 -14.50
C ILE A 75 -30.77 -13.56 -14.71
N ASN A 76 -30.56 -14.60 -15.51
CA ASN A 76 -29.22 -15.11 -15.80
C ASN A 76 -28.36 -14.06 -16.53
N LYS A 77 -28.92 -13.36 -17.52
CA LYS A 77 -28.23 -12.29 -18.23
C LYS A 77 -27.82 -11.13 -17.30
N THR A 78 -28.71 -10.68 -16.43
CA THR A 78 -28.41 -9.58 -15.48
C THR A 78 -27.42 -10.03 -14.41
N THR A 79 -27.51 -11.29 -13.96
CA THR A 79 -26.54 -11.90 -13.02
C THR A 79 -25.14 -12.02 -13.63
N ASP A 80 -25.02 -12.43 -14.89
CA ASP A 80 -23.72 -12.54 -15.57
C ASP A 80 -23.08 -11.16 -15.82
N LYS A 81 -23.89 -10.15 -16.14
CA LYS A 81 -23.42 -8.75 -16.19
C LYS A 81 -22.88 -8.32 -14.83
N LEU A 82 -23.63 -8.56 -13.75
CA LEU A 82 -23.17 -8.21 -12.40
C LEU A 82 -21.86 -8.93 -12.05
N LYS A 83 -21.74 -10.23 -12.32
CA LYS A 83 -20.51 -11.01 -12.05
C LYS A 83 -19.31 -10.50 -12.84
N THR A 84 -19.49 -10.16 -14.11
CA THR A 84 -18.40 -9.62 -14.95
C THR A 84 -17.96 -8.23 -14.47
N HIS A 85 -18.90 -7.36 -14.09
CA HIS A 85 -18.60 -6.06 -13.47
C HIS A 85 -17.83 -6.22 -12.15
N VAL A 86 -18.30 -7.05 -11.21
CA VAL A 86 -17.63 -7.30 -9.93
C VAL A 86 -16.21 -7.86 -10.15
N LYS A 87 -16.05 -8.82 -11.08
CA LYS A 87 -14.75 -9.44 -11.38
C LYS A 87 -13.77 -8.42 -11.96
N SER A 88 -14.22 -7.59 -12.90
CA SER A 88 -13.40 -6.52 -13.48
C SER A 88 -12.96 -5.51 -12.41
N ARG A 89 -13.88 -5.07 -11.56
CA ARG A 89 -13.59 -4.11 -10.47
C ARG A 89 -12.65 -4.67 -9.43
N THR A 90 -12.83 -5.92 -9.01
CA THR A 90 -11.92 -6.58 -8.06
C THR A 90 -10.51 -6.67 -8.65
N ALA A 91 -10.39 -7.04 -9.92
CA ALA A 91 -9.11 -7.06 -10.63
C ALA A 91 -8.51 -5.65 -10.75
N GLN A 92 -9.32 -4.63 -11.03
CA GLN A 92 -8.88 -3.23 -11.15
C GLN A 92 -8.43 -2.66 -9.79
N GLN A 93 -9.13 -2.98 -8.69
CA GLN A 93 -8.72 -2.60 -7.35
C GLN A 93 -7.41 -3.28 -6.95
N ALA A 94 -7.24 -4.56 -7.24
CA ALA A 94 -5.97 -5.27 -6.99
C ALA A 94 -4.83 -4.67 -7.82
N LYS A 95 -5.07 -4.37 -9.10
CA LYS A 95 -4.10 -3.68 -9.97
C LYS A 95 -3.74 -2.30 -9.43
N MET A 96 -4.72 -1.49 -9.04
CA MET A 96 -4.49 -0.16 -8.45
C MET A 96 -3.65 -0.26 -7.18
N LYS A 97 -4.00 -1.16 -6.26
CA LYS A 97 -3.24 -1.45 -5.04
C LYS A 97 -1.79 -1.81 -5.34
N TRP A 98 -1.60 -2.70 -6.30
CA TRP A 98 -0.28 -3.16 -6.71
C TRP A 98 0.56 -2.05 -7.34
N VAL A 99 -0.04 -1.26 -8.25
CA VAL A 99 0.62 -0.12 -8.90
C VAL A 99 1.04 0.93 -7.87
N VAL A 100 0.12 1.35 -6.98
CA VAL A 100 0.42 2.32 -5.92
C VAL A 100 1.58 1.81 -5.07
N ASN A 101 1.51 0.54 -4.64
CA ASN A 101 2.57 -0.06 -3.83
C ASN A 101 3.94 -0.01 -4.55
N ILE A 102 4.00 -0.38 -5.83
CA ILE A 102 5.24 -0.34 -6.62
C ILE A 102 5.79 1.06 -6.75
N VAL A 103 4.95 2.05 -7.08
CA VAL A 103 5.37 3.44 -7.24
C VAL A 103 5.98 3.96 -5.93
N PHE A 104 5.35 3.67 -4.79
CA PHE A 104 5.88 4.04 -3.48
C PHE A 104 7.20 3.32 -3.14
N TYR A 105 7.35 2.05 -3.47
CA TYR A 105 8.60 1.32 -3.28
C TYR A 105 9.74 1.89 -4.12
N ILE A 106 9.49 2.23 -5.38
CA ILE A 106 10.48 2.86 -6.27
C ILE A 106 10.87 4.25 -5.73
N LEU A 107 9.88 5.08 -5.36
CA LEU A 107 10.13 6.40 -4.79
C LEU A 107 10.97 6.31 -3.51
N GLN A 108 10.66 5.35 -2.63
CA GLN A 108 11.44 5.10 -1.43
C GLN A 108 12.86 4.64 -1.74
N ALA A 109 13.04 3.72 -2.70
CA ALA A 109 14.37 3.26 -3.10
C ALA A 109 15.21 4.41 -3.69
N ALA A 110 14.62 5.24 -4.55
CA ALA A 110 15.28 6.41 -5.11
C ALA A 110 15.69 7.41 -4.00
N LEU A 111 14.82 7.64 -3.01
CA LEU A 111 15.12 8.49 -1.86
C LEU A 111 16.29 7.91 -1.05
N MET A 112 16.27 6.61 -0.75
CA MET A 112 17.37 5.94 -0.04
C MET A 112 18.69 6.01 -0.82
N ILE A 113 18.67 5.77 -2.14
CA ILE A 113 19.86 5.83 -2.99
C ILE A 113 20.42 7.26 -3.05
N SER A 114 19.56 8.27 -3.20
CA SER A 114 19.99 9.67 -3.22
C SER A 114 20.62 10.12 -1.90
N LEU A 115 20.12 9.66 -0.75
CA LEU A 115 20.77 9.89 0.55
C LEU A 115 22.13 9.20 0.64
N ILE A 116 22.22 7.94 0.21
CA ILE A 116 23.47 7.19 0.21
C ILE A 116 24.52 7.89 -0.65
N TRP A 117 24.16 8.35 -1.86
CA TRP A 117 25.06 9.12 -2.72
C TRP A 117 25.48 10.46 -2.12
N LYS A 118 24.54 11.19 -1.50
CA LYS A 118 24.80 12.52 -0.91
C LYS A 118 25.76 12.46 0.28
N TYR A 119 25.68 11.40 1.09
CA TYR A 119 26.46 11.23 2.33
C TYR A 119 27.42 10.04 2.25
N TYR A 120 27.80 9.63 1.04
CA TYR A 120 28.73 8.51 0.83
C TYR A 120 30.10 8.79 1.46
N SER A 121 30.58 10.03 1.34
CA SER A 121 31.94 10.43 1.74
C SER A 121 32.04 11.07 3.12
N ASP A 122 30.91 11.43 3.75
CA ASP A 122 30.87 12.11 5.05
C ASP A 122 30.15 11.24 6.10
N PRO A 123 30.78 10.94 7.25
CA PRO A 123 30.13 10.16 8.31
C PRO A 123 28.94 10.93 8.89
N VAL A 124 27.75 10.29 8.89
CA VAL A 124 26.48 10.90 9.30
C VAL A 124 26.48 11.26 10.79
N THR A 125 27.14 10.45 11.62
CA THR A 125 27.43 10.74 13.03
C THR A 125 28.76 10.13 13.44
N VAL A 126 29.50 10.84 14.31
CA VAL A 126 30.71 10.33 14.95
C VAL A 126 30.34 9.99 16.40
N VAL A 127 30.47 8.72 16.77
CA VAL A 127 30.08 8.20 18.08
C VAL A 127 31.35 7.68 18.78
N PRO A 128 31.50 7.85 20.10
CA PRO A 128 32.72 7.43 20.79
C PRO A 128 33.01 5.93 20.56
N SER A 129 34.18 5.63 20.00
CA SER A 129 34.63 4.27 19.63
C SER A 129 34.50 3.21 20.73
N ARG A 130 34.50 3.63 22.00
CA ARG A 130 34.32 2.74 23.17
C ARG A 130 32.93 2.08 23.23
N TRP A 131 31.91 2.61 22.56
CA TRP A 131 30.54 2.07 22.58
C TRP A 131 30.26 1.06 21.46
N ILE A 132 31.12 1.01 20.43
CA ILE A 132 30.84 0.27 19.18
C ILE A 132 31.85 -0.87 18.94
N ALA A 133 32.91 -0.96 19.76
CA ALA A 133 33.83 -2.10 19.73
C ALA A 133 33.12 -3.41 20.16
N PRO A 134 33.27 -4.54 19.44
CA PRO A 134 34.18 -4.84 18.31
C PRO A 134 33.57 -4.70 16.90
N VAL A 135 32.36 -4.15 16.78
CA VAL A 135 31.56 -4.11 15.53
C VAL A 135 31.84 -2.87 14.67
N GLU A 136 32.77 -2.01 15.07
CA GLU A 136 33.11 -0.74 14.41
C GLU A 136 33.32 -0.84 12.90
N ARG A 137 34.00 -1.89 12.40
CA ARG A 137 34.21 -2.07 10.96
C ARG A 137 32.94 -2.33 10.17
N LEU A 138 31.97 -3.04 10.76
CA LEU A 138 30.67 -3.29 10.12
C LEU A 138 29.77 -2.05 10.21
N VAL A 139 29.85 -1.34 11.34
CA VAL A 139 29.05 -0.14 11.59
C VAL A 139 29.55 1.06 10.77
N ALA A 140 30.85 1.15 10.49
CA ALA A 140 31.46 2.20 9.68
C ALA A 140 31.39 1.97 8.17
N PHE A 141 30.91 0.82 7.71
CA PHE A 141 30.78 0.53 6.27
C PHE A 141 29.63 1.37 5.66
N PRO A 142 29.81 2.09 4.54
CA PRO A 142 30.94 2.08 3.59
C PRO A 142 32.00 3.18 3.83
N THR A 143 31.81 4.07 4.80
CA THR A 143 32.63 5.27 5.03
C THR A 143 34.04 4.95 5.56
N GLY A 144 34.20 3.85 6.30
CA GLY A 144 35.51 3.37 6.79
C GLY A 144 36.17 4.24 7.88
N VAL A 145 35.49 5.30 8.34
CA VAL A 145 36.00 6.24 9.35
C VAL A 145 35.90 5.62 10.75
N ALA A 146 37.01 5.61 11.50
CA ALA A 146 37.05 5.13 12.88
C ALA A 146 36.08 5.92 13.78
N GLY A 147 35.17 5.23 14.46
CA GLY A 147 34.11 5.84 15.28
C GLY A 147 32.94 6.46 14.51
N GLY A 148 32.93 6.39 13.17
CA GLY A 148 31.83 6.87 12.34
C GLY A 148 30.75 5.80 12.15
N VAL A 149 29.48 6.18 12.27
CA VAL A 149 28.36 5.31 11.85
C VAL A 149 28.11 5.54 10.37
N GLY A 150 28.29 4.50 9.57
CA GLY A 150 27.98 4.48 8.15
C GLY A 150 26.49 4.69 7.91
N ILE A 151 26.16 5.37 6.81
CA ILE A 151 24.77 5.75 6.51
C ILE A 151 23.84 4.53 6.42
N THR A 152 24.33 3.37 5.96
CA THR A 152 23.56 2.13 5.86
C THR A 152 23.15 1.58 7.22
N CYS A 153 24.07 1.53 8.19
CA CYS A 153 23.79 1.11 9.55
C CYS A 153 22.82 2.06 10.24
N TRP A 154 23.04 3.38 10.09
CA TRP A 154 22.15 4.41 10.63
C TRP A 154 20.73 4.32 10.06
N LEU A 155 20.58 4.12 8.75
CA LEU A 155 19.29 3.95 8.08
C LEU A 155 18.51 2.73 8.63
N VAL A 156 19.19 1.61 8.86
CA VAL A 156 18.55 0.39 9.39
C VAL A 156 18.04 0.61 10.83
N VAL A 157 18.86 1.19 11.70
CA VAL A 157 18.49 1.49 13.09
C VAL A 157 17.32 2.46 13.13
N CYS A 158 17.41 3.57 12.40
CA CYS A 158 16.33 4.56 12.34
C CYS A 158 15.03 3.95 11.82
N ASN A 159 15.09 3.12 10.78
CA ASN A 159 13.92 2.49 10.20
C ASN A 159 13.26 1.52 11.20
N LYS A 160 14.06 0.73 11.94
CA LYS A 160 13.56 -0.16 13.00
C LYS A 160 12.92 0.61 14.15
N VAL A 161 13.56 1.67 14.64
CA VAL A 161 13.04 2.49 15.74
C VAL A 161 11.73 3.18 15.33
N VAL A 162 11.67 3.78 14.14
CA VAL A 162 10.44 4.43 13.64
C VAL A 162 9.32 3.40 13.43
N THR A 163 9.63 2.23 12.87
CA THR A 163 8.64 1.15 12.70
C THR A 163 8.09 0.68 14.06
N LEU A 164 8.97 0.45 15.04
CA LEU A 164 8.56 0.06 16.39
C LEU A 164 7.71 1.13 17.06
N GLY A 165 8.09 2.41 16.93
CA GLY A 165 7.32 3.53 17.45
C GLY A 165 5.93 3.60 16.81
N LEU A 166 5.84 3.58 15.47
CA LEU A 166 4.56 3.62 14.77
C LEU A 166 3.65 2.44 15.13
N ASN A 167 4.21 1.24 15.29
CA ASN A 167 3.45 0.07 15.72
C ASN A 167 3.00 0.14 17.19
N ALA A 168 3.69 0.89 18.05
CA ALA A 168 3.28 1.10 19.43
C ALA A 168 2.15 2.14 19.55
N PHE A 169 1.97 3.00 18.55
CA PHE A 169 0.92 4.03 18.51
C PHE A 169 -0.31 3.65 17.67
N SER A 170 -0.22 2.58 16.86
CA SER A 170 -1.33 2.04 16.06
C SER A 170 -2.07 0.92 16.78
#